data_AF-A0A8X7SY05-F1
#
_entry.id   AF-A0A8X7SY05-F1
#
_cell.length_a   1.000
_cell.length_b   1.000
_cell.length_c   1.000
_cell.angle_alpha   90.00
_cell.angle_beta   90.00
_cell.angle_gamma   90.00
#
_symmetry.space_group_name_H-M   'P 1'
#
loop_
_entity.id
_entity.type
_entity.pdbx_description
1 polymer ?
#
loop_
_entity_poly.entity_id
_entity_poly.type
_entity_poly.pdbx_seq_one_letter_code
_entity_poly.pdbx_strand_id
1 'polypeptide(L)'
;MMVGVSTRLLARTFARPQGAALLTSRLASAAPAVSSRQQLSIRSSSNAAAHGKTVSLSQDESLELLNKQRSLRPTSPHLTIYQPQLTWTASIFNRMTGVGLSVLLYGWALGYLAAPYVGLDTVLSSAYLAEFASHMPFWLKTAVKAPFAVAASFHTLNGFRHLAWDFGYLLSLRAAYISGYTVIAGTVVSTIGLCLL
;
A
#
# COMPACT_ATOMS: atom_id res chain seq x y z
N MET A 1 33.48 39.89 20.02
CA MET A 1 32.19 40.61 20.13
C MET A 1 31.10 39.61 19.75
N MET A 2 30.82 38.57 20.56
CA MET A 2 29.92 38.59 21.73
C MET A 2 28.71 39.51 21.51
N VAL A 3 27.54 38.93 21.21
CA VAL A 3 26.35 38.94 22.09
C VAL A 3 25.48 37.73 21.71
N GLY A 4 25.31 36.79 22.65
CA GLY A 4 24.27 35.78 22.58
C GLY A 4 22.96 36.34 23.15
N VAL A 5 21.83 35.99 22.55
CA VAL A 5 20.51 36.28 23.10
C VAL A 5 19.74 34.98 23.21
N SER A 6 19.74 34.43 24.43
CA SER A 6 18.77 33.46 24.89
C SER A 6 17.40 34.13 25.03
N THR A 7 16.35 33.54 24.46
CA THR A 7 14.98 33.88 24.86
C THR A 7 14.19 32.60 25.10
N ARG A 8 13.58 32.59 26.29
CA ARG A 8 13.11 31.46 27.06
C ARG A 8 11.84 30.82 26.49
N LEU A 9 11.72 29.52 26.75
CA LEU A 9 10.48 28.75 26.74
C LEU A 9 9.32 29.52 27.39
N LEU A 10 8.21 29.65 26.67
CA LEU A 10 6.89 29.90 27.26
C LEU A 10 6.09 28.60 27.17
N ALA A 11 6.10 27.86 28.28
CA ALA A 11 5.17 26.77 28.54
C ALA A 11 3.76 27.35 28.63
N ARG A 12 2.93 27.08 27.63
CA ARG A 12 1.49 27.37 27.67
C ARG A 12 0.79 26.29 28.50
N THR A 13 0.52 26.63 29.75
CA THR A 13 -0.43 25.91 30.62
C THR A 13 -1.84 26.04 30.03
N PHE A 14 -2.39 24.95 29.50
CA PHE A 14 -3.81 24.86 29.19
C PHE A 14 -4.55 24.39 30.45
N ALA A 15 -5.30 25.31 31.05
CA ALA A 15 -6.22 25.04 32.14
C ALA A 15 -7.38 24.15 31.64
N ARG A 16 -7.63 23.04 32.36
CA ARG A 16 -8.83 22.21 32.22
C ARG A 16 -10.02 22.89 32.92
N PRO A 17 -11.21 22.95 32.33
CA PRO A 17 -12.42 23.34 33.06
C PRO A 17 -12.85 22.20 33.99
N GLN A 18 -13.26 22.59 35.19
CA GLN A 18 -13.83 21.75 36.23
C GLN A 18 -15.26 21.37 35.85
N GLY A 19 -15.55 20.08 35.80
CA GLY A 19 -16.88 19.53 35.53
C GLY A 19 -17.26 18.51 36.59
N ALA A 20 -18.20 18.92 37.45
CA ALA A 20 -19.14 18.14 38.25
C ALA A 20 -18.74 16.71 38.69
N ALA A 21 -18.43 16.58 39.97
CA ALA A 21 -18.38 15.33 40.69
C ALA A 21 -19.80 14.73 40.85
N LEU A 22 -20.10 13.67 40.10
CA LEU A 22 -21.23 12.77 40.36
C LEU A 22 -20.71 11.59 41.19
N LEU A 23 -20.97 11.67 42.50
CA LEU A 23 -20.79 10.60 43.48
C LEU A 23 -21.67 9.40 43.10
N THR A 24 -21.07 8.36 42.53
CA THR A 24 -21.68 7.03 42.46
C THR A 24 -20.89 6.11 43.38
N SER A 25 -21.50 5.76 44.52
CA SER A 25 -20.98 4.79 45.47
C SER A 25 -21.03 3.39 44.85
N ARG A 26 -19.93 2.96 44.24
CA ARG A 26 -19.74 1.55 43.90
C ARG A 26 -19.13 0.83 45.11
N LEU A 27 -19.92 -0.03 45.71
CA LEU A 27 -19.50 -1.03 46.69
C LEU A 27 -18.39 -1.88 46.07
N ALA A 28 -17.17 -1.75 46.56
CA ALA A 28 -16.05 -2.62 46.21
C ALA A 28 -16.19 -3.92 47.00
N SER A 29 -16.64 -5.00 46.34
CA SER A 29 -16.52 -6.35 46.91
C SER A 29 -15.06 -6.79 46.81
N ALA A 30 -14.37 -6.82 47.95
CA ALA A 30 -13.03 -7.37 48.06
C ALA A 30 -13.07 -8.89 47.78
N ALA A 31 -12.64 -9.30 46.59
CA ALA A 31 -12.36 -10.70 46.29
C ALA A 31 -11.01 -11.09 46.94
N PRO A 32 -10.89 -12.26 47.57
CA PRO A 32 -9.62 -12.72 48.10
C PRO A 32 -8.69 -13.02 46.92
N ALA A 33 -7.60 -12.27 46.82
CA ALA A 33 -6.52 -12.55 45.89
C ALA A 33 -5.79 -13.83 46.34
N VAL A 34 -6.25 -14.99 45.87
CA VAL A 34 -5.49 -16.23 45.95
C VAL A 34 -4.32 -16.10 44.98
N SER A 35 -3.21 -15.55 45.48
CA SER A 35 -1.92 -15.55 44.79
C SER A 35 -1.36 -16.97 44.78
N SER A 36 -1.81 -17.80 43.83
CA SER A 36 -1.11 -19.03 43.48
C SER A 36 0.22 -18.64 42.83
N ARG A 37 1.24 -18.50 43.66
CA ARG A 37 2.62 -18.30 43.22
C ARG A 37 3.10 -19.62 42.60
N GLN A 38 2.70 -19.88 41.35
CA GLN A 38 3.28 -20.95 40.56
C GLN A 38 4.75 -20.60 40.36
N GLN A 39 5.62 -21.22 41.16
CA GLN A 39 7.05 -21.21 40.89
C GLN A 39 7.26 -21.93 39.57
N LEU A 40 7.34 -21.16 38.47
CA LEU A 40 7.92 -21.67 37.23
C LEU A 40 9.37 -22.02 37.55
N SER A 41 9.65 -23.29 37.78
CA SER A 41 11.02 -23.80 37.69
C SER A 41 11.42 -23.68 36.23
N ILE A 42 12.07 -22.58 35.86
CA ILE A 42 12.80 -22.50 34.61
C ILE A 42 13.92 -23.51 34.76
N ARG A 43 13.70 -24.74 34.29
CA ARG A 43 14.78 -25.67 34.01
C ARG A 43 15.60 -24.99 32.93
N SER A 44 16.66 -24.31 33.34
CA SER A 44 17.72 -23.88 32.45
C SER A 44 18.33 -25.15 31.89
N SER A 45 17.73 -25.68 30.82
CA SER A 45 18.35 -26.69 29.99
C SER A 45 19.58 -26.03 29.41
N SER A 46 20.72 -26.25 30.06
CA SER A 46 22.03 -26.07 29.47
C SER A 46 22.24 -27.12 28.38
N ASN A 47 21.33 -27.18 27.41
CA ASN A 47 21.67 -27.65 26.09
C ASN A 47 22.49 -26.49 25.51
N ALA A 48 23.78 -26.46 25.87
CA ALA A 48 24.79 -25.81 25.08
C ALA A 48 24.47 -26.18 23.64
N ALA A 49 24.09 -25.20 22.82
CA ALA A 49 23.62 -25.41 21.47
C ALA A 49 24.67 -26.27 20.77
N ALA A 50 24.38 -27.56 20.62
CA ALA A 50 25.27 -28.47 19.93
C ALA A 50 25.47 -27.86 18.56
N HIS A 51 26.68 -27.39 18.29
CA HIS A 51 27.06 -26.85 17.00
C HIS A 51 26.89 -28.01 16.03
N GLY A 52 25.74 -28.08 15.36
CA GLY A 52 25.40 -29.17 14.47
C GLY A 52 26.52 -29.29 13.43
N LYS A 53 26.96 -30.51 13.15
CA LYS A 53 27.97 -30.75 12.11
C LYS A 53 27.48 -30.12 10.81
N THR A 54 28.21 -29.12 10.31
CA THR A 54 27.92 -28.50 9.02
C THR A 54 28.48 -29.39 7.91
N VAL A 55 27.63 -29.75 6.94
CA VAL A 55 28.05 -30.48 5.75
C VAL A 55 28.16 -29.46 4.61
N SER A 56 29.26 -29.48 3.86
CA SER A 56 29.36 -28.70 2.63
C SER A 56 28.46 -29.34 1.57
N LEU A 57 27.43 -28.61 1.16
CA LEU A 57 26.51 -29.02 0.10
C LEU A 57 26.77 -28.17 -1.14
N SER A 58 26.52 -28.74 -2.32
CA SER A 58 26.39 -27.95 -3.54
C SER A 58 25.16 -27.03 -3.45
N GLN A 59 25.09 -26.02 -4.32
CA GLN A 59 23.97 -25.07 -4.32
C GLN A 59 22.63 -25.77 -4.61
N ASP A 60 22.62 -26.76 -5.49
CA ASP A 60 21.42 -27.50 -5.87
C ASP A 60 20.91 -28.39 -4.73
N GLU A 61 21.80 -29.15 -4.08
CA GLU A 61 21.46 -29.95 -2.90
C GLU A 61 20.94 -29.08 -1.75
N SER A 62 21.53 -27.89 -1.59
CA SER A 62 21.07 -26.91 -0.59
C SER A 62 19.66 -26.42 -0.89
N LEU A 63 19.34 -26.12 -2.15
CA LEU A 63 18.01 -25.70 -2.58
C LEU A 63 16.98 -26.82 -2.43
N GLU A 64 17.35 -28.06 -2.77
CA GLU A 64 16.48 -29.22 -2.61
C GLU A 64 16.13 -29.45 -1.13
N LEU A 65 17.14 -29.46 -0.26
CA LEU A 65 16.96 -29.61 1.18
C LEU A 65 16.08 -28.49 1.76
N LEU A 66 16.33 -27.24 1.36
CA LEU A 66 15.56 -26.07 1.78
C LEU A 66 14.08 -26.18 1.35
N ASN A 67 13.81 -26.59 0.12
CA ASN A 67 12.45 -26.78 -0.38
C ASN A 67 11.73 -27.94 0.32
N LYS A 68 12.44 -29.05 0.59
CA LYS A 68 11.94 -30.17 1.38
C LYS A 68 11.58 -29.75 2.81
N GLN A 69 12.35 -28.86 3.42
CA GLN A 69 12.00 -28.32 4.74
C GLN A 69 10.83 -27.34 4.69
N ARG A 70 10.70 -26.52 3.64
CA ARG A 70 9.58 -25.59 3.46
C ARG A 70 8.25 -26.29 3.26
N SER A 71 8.21 -27.42 2.54
CA SER A 71 6.96 -28.17 2.33
C SER A 71 6.39 -28.77 3.61
N LEU A 72 7.24 -29.00 4.62
CA LEU A 72 6.84 -29.54 5.93
C LEU A 72 6.38 -28.45 6.92
N ARG A 73 6.64 -27.17 6.62
CA ARG A 73 6.35 -26.05 7.53
C ARG A 73 5.19 -25.22 6.99
N PRO A 74 4.21 -24.86 7.82
CA PRO A 74 3.17 -23.94 7.38
C PRO A 74 3.78 -22.56 7.06
N THR A 75 3.24 -21.91 6.04
CA THR A 75 3.58 -20.51 5.75
C THR A 75 2.78 -19.63 6.72
N SER A 76 3.47 -18.72 7.43
CA SER A 76 2.78 -17.77 8.31
C SER A 76 1.84 -16.88 7.49
N PRO A 77 0.64 -16.55 8.01
CA PRO A 77 -0.26 -15.63 7.32
C PRO A 77 0.42 -14.27 7.12
N HIS A 78 0.20 -13.64 5.97
CA HIS A 78 0.83 -12.36 5.60
C HIS A 78 -0.23 -11.33 5.21
N LEU A 79 -0.78 -11.40 4.00
CA LEU A 79 -1.73 -10.41 3.48
C LEU A 79 -3.07 -10.42 4.22
N THR A 80 -3.46 -11.58 4.77
CA THR A 80 -4.74 -11.75 5.46
C THR A 80 -4.77 -11.14 6.86
N ILE A 81 -3.60 -10.88 7.46
CA ILE A 81 -3.49 -10.35 8.83
C ILE A 81 -2.79 -8.99 8.90
N TYR A 82 -2.12 -8.56 7.83
CA TYR A 82 -1.38 -7.30 7.83
C TYR A 82 -2.33 -6.12 7.70
N GLN A 83 -2.18 -5.12 8.57
CA GLN A 83 -2.97 -3.89 8.49
C GLN A 83 -2.74 -3.21 7.12
N PRO A 84 -3.80 -2.74 6.44
CA PRO A 84 -3.63 -1.90 5.26
C PRO A 84 -2.94 -0.58 5.59
N GLN A 85 -1.83 -0.27 4.91
CA GLN A 85 -1.17 1.04 4.96
C GLN A 85 -1.03 1.63 3.56
N LEU A 86 -0.94 2.96 3.49
CA LEU A 86 -0.81 3.71 2.25
C LEU A 86 0.39 3.25 1.39
N THR A 87 1.47 2.79 2.01
CA THR A 87 2.70 2.37 1.32
C THR A 87 2.47 1.17 0.39
N TRP A 88 2.06 0.02 0.93
CA TRP A 88 1.91 -1.20 0.13
C TRP A 88 0.62 -1.19 -0.70
N THR A 89 -0.45 -0.56 -0.20
CA THR A 89 -1.71 -0.45 -0.96
C THR A 89 -1.53 0.41 -2.22
N ALA A 90 -0.87 1.57 -2.13
CA ALA A 90 -0.52 2.38 -3.30
C ALA A 90 0.41 1.62 -4.26
N SER A 91 1.34 0.83 -3.73
CA SER A 91 2.22 -0.01 -4.54
C SER A 91 1.46 -1.09 -5.32
N ILE A 92 0.47 -1.77 -4.71
CA ILE A 92 -0.41 -2.70 -5.42
C ILE A 92 -1.22 -1.95 -6.47
N PHE A 93 -1.83 -0.82 -6.11
CA PHE A 93 -2.61 -0.03 -7.06
C PHE A 93 -1.79 0.40 -8.28
N ASN A 94 -0.52 0.77 -8.09
CA ASN A 94 0.40 1.09 -9.19
C ASN A 94 0.63 -0.09 -10.15
N ARG A 95 0.75 -1.31 -9.60
CA ARG A 95 0.88 -2.53 -10.41
C ARG A 95 -0.41 -2.80 -11.18
N MET A 96 -1.55 -2.70 -10.51
CA MET A 96 -2.85 -2.95 -11.14
C MET A 96 -3.15 -1.96 -12.26
N THR A 97 -2.90 -0.66 -12.05
CA THR A 97 -3.07 0.35 -13.10
C THR A 97 -2.09 0.15 -14.24
N GLY A 98 -0.83 -0.19 -13.97
CA GLY A 98 0.17 -0.47 -15.01
C GLY A 98 -0.20 -1.68 -15.87
N VAL A 99 -0.62 -2.79 -15.24
CA VAL A 99 -1.08 -3.98 -15.95
C VAL A 99 -2.34 -3.66 -16.75
N GLY A 100 -3.32 -2.98 -16.17
CA GLY A 100 -4.55 -2.58 -16.86
C GLY A 100 -4.27 -1.75 -18.11
N LEU A 101 -3.45 -0.69 -17.99
CA LEU A 101 -3.06 0.15 -19.12
C LEU A 101 -2.28 -0.64 -20.19
N SER A 102 -1.41 -1.56 -19.77
CA SER A 102 -0.65 -2.41 -20.70
C SER A 102 -1.57 -3.35 -21.47
N VAL A 103 -2.51 -4.01 -20.79
CA VAL A 103 -3.51 -4.89 -21.42
C VAL A 103 -4.35 -4.10 -22.42
N LEU A 104 -4.78 -2.89 -22.07
CA LEU A 104 -5.56 -2.03 -22.96
C LEU A 104 -4.73 -1.60 -24.18
N LEU A 105 -3.47 -1.18 -23.99
CA LEU A 105 -2.58 -0.77 -25.08
C LEU A 105 -2.30 -1.94 -26.04
N TYR A 106 -1.85 -3.09 -25.52
CA TYR A 106 -1.53 -4.25 -26.33
C TYR A 106 -2.77 -4.86 -26.96
N GLY A 107 -3.88 -4.96 -26.22
CA GLY A 107 -5.15 -5.44 -26.74
C GLY A 107 -5.68 -4.57 -27.87
N TRP A 108 -5.61 -3.25 -27.72
CA TRP A 108 -5.97 -2.31 -28.78
C TRP A 108 -5.05 -2.44 -30.00
N ALA A 109 -3.73 -2.46 -29.81
CA ALA A 109 -2.78 -2.54 -30.91
C ALA A 109 -2.92 -3.85 -31.71
N LEU A 110 -3.05 -4.99 -31.02
CA LEU A 110 -3.24 -6.29 -31.66
C LEU A 110 -4.63 -6.40 -32.30
N GLY A 111 -5.67 -5.89 -31.63
CA GLY A 111 -7.03 -5.87 -32.17
C GLY A 111 -7.12 -5.03 -33.44
N TYR A 112 -6.51 -3.85 -33.46
CA TYR A 112 -6.44 -2.98 -34.63
C TYR A 112 -5.69 -3.63 -35.78
N LEU A 113 -4.56 -4.28 -35.51
CA LEU A 113 -3.79 -5.03 -36.51
C LEU A 113 -4.59 -6.21 -37.09
N ALA A 114 -5.34 -6.93 -36.26
CA ALA A 114 -6.13 -8.08 -36.66
C ALA A 114 -7.44 -7.69 -37.38
N ALA A 115 -7.95 -6.46 -37.17
CA ALA A 115 -9.27 -6.02 -37.58
C ALA A 115 -9.65 -6.35 -39.03
N PRO A 116 -8.78 -6.13 -40.05
CA PRO A 116 -9.11 -6.43 -41.44
C PRO A 116 -9.27 -7.94 -41.73
N TYR A 117 -8.61 -8.79 -40.95
CA TYR A 117 -8.60 -10.23 -41.14
C TYR A 117 -9.79 -10.93 -40.47
N VAL A 118 -10.47 -10.25 -39.54
CA VAL A 118 -11.62 -10.77 -38.79
C VAL A 118 -12.92 -10.00 -39.09
N GLY A 119 -12.91 -9.10 -40.07
CA GLY A 119 -14.07 -8.32 -40.49
C GLY A 119 -14.51 -7.23 -39.51
N LEU A 120 -13.59 -6.71 -38.70
CA LEU A 120 -13.83 -5.65 -37.72
C LEU A 120 -13.23 -4.29 -38.12
N ASP A 121 -12.73 -4.15 -39.33
CA ASP A 121 -12.06 -2.96 -39.87
C ASP A 121 -12.95 -1.70 -39.80
N THR A 122 -14.22 -1.84 -40.12
CA THR A 122 -15.18 -0.72 -40.07
C THR A 122 -15.49 -0.29 -38.64
N VAL A 123 -15.74 -1.26 -37.74
CA VAL A 123 -16.12 -1.02 -36.34
C VAL A 123 -14.96 -0.46 -35.52
N LEU A 124 -13.73 -0.88 -35.80
CA LEU A 124 -12.53 -0.39 -35.13
C LEU A 124 -11.91 0.84 -35.80
N SER A 125 -12.54 1.38 -36.85
CA SER A 125 -12.09 2.62 -37.46
C SER A 125 -12.29 3.82 -36.52
N SER A 126 -11.32 4.74 -36.52
CA SER A 126 -11.39 5.94 -35.68
C SER A 126 -12.62 6.81 -35.98
N ALA A 127 -13.10 6.82 -37.23
CA ALA A 127 -14.29 7.57 -37.62
C ALA A 127 -15.56 6.99 -36.98
N TYR A 128 -15.75 5.66 -37.09
CA TYR A 128 -16.91 4.99 -36.49
C TYR A 128 -16.93 5.14 -34.97
N LEU A 129 -15.78 4.99 -34.31
CA LEU A 129 -15.69 5.11 -32.85
C LEU A 129 -15.91 6.55 -32.37
N ALA A 130 -15.44 7.55 -33.10
CA ALA A 130 -15.71 8.95 -32.78
C ALA A 130 -17.20 9.29 -32.93
N GLU A 131 -17.85 8.81 -34.01
CA GLU A 131 -19.28 8.96 -34.22
C GLU A 131 -20.08 8.26 -33.12
N PHE A 132 -19.80 6.98 -32.86
CA PHE A 132 -20.41 6.23 -31.77
C PHE A 132 -20.26 6.94 -30.43
N ALA A 133 -19.05 7.42 -30.12
CA ALA A 133 -18.79 8.17 -28.90
C ALA A 133 -19.56 9.49 -28.86
N SER A 134 -19.76 10.18 -29.97
CA SER A 134 -20.51 11.43 -30.03
C SER A 134 -21.97 11.25 -29.58
N HIS A 135 -22.59 10.12 -29.92
CA HIS A 135 -23.98 9.78 -29.58
C HIS A 135 -24.17 9.27 -28.15
N MET A 136 -23.10 8.90 -27.44
CA MET A 136 -23.22 8.44 -26.06
C MET A 136 -23.69 9.57 -25.11
N PRO A 137 -24.57 9.27 -24.13
CA PRO A 137 -24.95 10.24 -23.12
C PRO A 137 -23.75 10.61 -22.22
N PHE A 138 -23.78 11.82 -21.65
CA PHE A 138 -22.67 12.36 -20.86
C PHE A 138 -22.21 11.44 -19.71
N TRP A 139 -23.15 10.83 -19.00
CA TRP A 139 -22.83 9.93 -17.90
C TRP A 139 -22.05 8.70 -18.38
N LEU A 140 -22.37 8.17 -19.57
CA LEU A 140 -21.70 6.99 -20.13
C LEU A 140 -20.31 7.35 -20.64
N LYS A 141 -20.17 8.49 -21.32
CA LYS A 141 -18.86 9.06 -21.70
C LYS A 141 -17.94 9.17 -20.47
N THR A 142 -18.48 9.73 -19.39
CA THR A 142 -17.72 9.92 -18.15
C THR A 142 -17.39 8.59 -17.49
N ALA A 143 -18.33 7.64 -17.44
CA ALA A 143 -18.13 6.31 -16.86
C ALA A 143 -17.04 5.52 -17.61
N VAL A 144 -16.93 5.67 -18.93
CA VAL A 144 -15.86 5.06 -19.73
C VAL A 144 -14.54 5.80 -19.55
N LYS A 145 -14.53 7.14 -19.57
CA LYS A 145 -13.31 7.94 -19.44
C LYS A 145 -12.66 7.85 -18.06
N ALA A 146 -13.46 7.82 -16.99
CA ALA A 146 -12.97 7.95 -15.62
C ALA A 146 -11.99 6.83 -15.19
N PRO A 147 -12.27 5.53 -15.41
CA PRO A 147 -11.32 4.47 -15.05
C PRO A 147 -9.98 4.60 -15.77
N PHE A 148 -9.98 4.96 -17.06
CA PHE A 148 -8.77 5.19 -17.84
C PHE A 148 -8.01 6.41 -17.31
N ALA A 149 -8.71 7.51 -17.03
CA ALA A 149 -8.13 8.73 -16.51
C ALA A 149 -7.51 8.53 -15.11
N VAL A 150 -8.19 7.80 -14.22
CA VAL A 150 -7.64 7.43 -12.89
C VAL A 150 -6.42 6.54 -13.04
N ALA A 151 -6.50 5.49 -13.87
CA ALA A 151 -5.40 4.55 -14.05
C ALA A 151 -4.16 5.23 -14.62
N ALA A 152 -4.31 6.01 -15.69
CA ALA A 152 -3.23 6.76 -16.32
C ALA A 152 -2.64 7.80 -15.35
N SER A 153 -3.49 8.64 -14.74
CA SER A 153 -3.03 9.69 -13.84
C SER A 153 -2.29 9.12 -12.62
N PHE A 154 -2.86 8.09 -11.98
CA PHE A 154 -2.23 7.48 -10.82
C PHE A 154 -0.92 6.78 -11.20
N HIS A 155 -0.90 5.96 -12.24
CA HIS A 155 0.29 5.21 -12.64
C HIS A 155 1.44 6.15 -13.01
N THR A 156 1.17 7.23 -13.74
CA THR A 156 2.18 8.22 -14.11
C THR A 156 2.70 8.99 -12.89
N LEU A 157 1.81 9.55 -12.06
CA LEU A 157 2.22 10.34 -10.89
C LEU A 157 2.93 9.49 -9.84
N ASN A 158 2.42 8.29 -9.57
CA ASN A 158 3.06 7.36 -8.66
C ASN A 158 4.35 6.79 -9.27
N GLY A 159 4.43 6.64 -10.59
CA GLY A 159 5.65 6.32 -11.32
C GLY A 159 6.77 7.34 -11.08
N PHE A 160 6.47 8.64 -11.17
CA PHE A 160 7.45 9.68 -10.80
C PHE A 160 7.89 9.59 -9.34
N ARG A 161 6.96 9.28 -8.43
CA ARG A 161 7.30 9.03 -7.01
C ARG A 161 8.23 7.82 -6.85
N HIS A 162 8.02 6.74 -7.59
CA HIS A 162 8.91 5.58 -7.60
C HIS A 162 10.30 5.93 -8.16
N LEU A 163 10.37 6.64 -9.28
CA LEU A 163 11.65 7.11 -9.83
C LEU A 163 12.40 7.99 -8.82
N ALA A 164 11.69 8.87 -8.10
CA ALA A 164 12.30 9.66 -7.03
C ALA A 164 12.89 8.77 -5.91
N TRP A 165 12.22 7.66 -5.55
CA TRP A 165 12.76 6.67 -4.61
C TRP A 165 14.00 5.96 -5.16
N ASP A 166 14.01 5.62 -6.44
CA ASP A 166 15.17 4.98 -7.10
C ASP A 166 16.41 5.90 -7.11
N PHE A 167 16.20 7.22 -7.15
CA PHE A 167 17.25 8.23 -6.99
C PHE A 167 17.61 8.54 -5.52
N GLY A 168 16.99 7.87 -4.55
CA GLY A 168 17.26 8.06 -3.12
C GLY A 168 16.50 9.21 -2.46
N TYR A 169 15.52 9.83 -3.13
CA TYR A 169 14.68 10.88 -2.55
C TYR A 169 13.46 10.31 -1.82
N LEU A 170 12.83 11.11 -0.95
CA LEU A 170 11.54 10.81 -0.30
C LEU A 170 11.48 9.50 0.52
N LEU A 171 12.62 8.98 1.00
CA LEU A 171 12.71 7.69 1.71
C LEU A 171 12.34 7.73 3.20
N SER A 172 12.17 8.92 3.80
CA SER A 172 11.69 9.01 5.19
C SER A 172 10.21 8.65 5.28
N LEU A 173 9.77 8.09 6.42
CA LEU A 173 8.36 7.72 6.63
C LEU A 173 7.41 8.91 6.39
N ARG A 174 7.77 10.10 6.90
CA ARG A 174 7.01 11.33 6.68
C ARG A 174 6.92 11.67 5.19
N ALA A 175 8.05 11.66 4.47
CA ALA A 175 8.08 11.99 3.05
C ALA A 175 7.31 10.96 2.20
N ALA A 176 7.38 9.66 2.56
CA ALA A 176 6.65 8.61 1.89
C ALA A 176 5.12 8.81 2.00
N TYR A 177 4.61 9.24 3.16
CA TYR A 177 3.18 9.53 3.32
C TYR A 177 2.77 10.83 2.63
N ILE A 178 3.54 11.91 2.75
CA ILE A 178 3.25 13.18 2.07
C ILE A 178 3.18 12.96 0.57
N SER A 179 4.21 12.35 -0.02
CA SER A 179 4.23 12.06 -1.46
C SER A 179 3.09 11.13 -1.89
N GLY A 180 2.69 10.16 -1.06
CA GLY A 180 1.54 9.30 -1.34
C GLY A 180 0.23 10.08 -1.42
N TYR A 181 -0.04 10.98 -0.47
CA TYR A 181 -1.22 11.83 -0.53
C TYR A 181 -1.17 12.86 -1.67
N THR A 182 0.01 13.39 -1.99
CA THR A 182 0.21 14.27 -3.16
C THR A 182 -0.16 13.56 -4.46
N VAL A 183 0.26 12.30 -4.63
CA VAL A 183 -0.11 11.48 -5.79
C VAL A 183 -1.62 11.27 -5.86
N ILE A 184 -2.27 10.94 -4.74
CA ILE A 184 -3.73 10.75 -4.69
C ILE A 184 -4.45 12.05 -5.09
N ALA A 185 -4.07 13.19 -4.51
CA ALA A 185 -4.67 14.48 -4.83
C ALA A 185 -4.46 14.85 -6.31
N GLY A 186 -3.24 14.69 -6.82
CA GLY A 186 -2.94 14.92 -8.23
C GLY A 186 -3.73 13.99 -9.15
N THR A 187 -3.93 12.74 -8.76
CA THR A 187 -4.75 11.77 -9.52
C THR A 187 -6.19 12.26 -9.64
N VAL A 188 -6.79 12.72 -8.54
CA VAL A 188 -8.18 13.22 -8.53
C VAL A 188 -8.31 14.46 -9.43
N VAL A 189 -7.42 15.44 -9.28
CA VAL A 189 -7.45 16.68 -10.08
C VAL A 189 -7.28 16.38 -11.56
N SER A 190 -6.27 15.58 -11.93
CA SER A 190 -6.03 15.20 -13.32
C SER A 190 -7.18 14.38 -13.90
N THR A 191 -7.78 13.49 -13.13
CA THR A 191 -8.95 12.70 -13.57
C THR A 191 -10.13 13.61 -13.90
N ILE A 192 -10.44 14.57 -13.02
CA ILE A 192 -11.53 15.53 -13.26
C ILE A 192 -11.25 16.33 -14.54
N GLY A 193 -10.03 16.84 -14.70
CA GLY A 193 -9.63 17.57 -15.91
C GLY A 193 -9.80 16.73 -17.18
N LEU A 194 -9.30 15.49 -17.19
CA LEU A 194 -9.40 14.56 -18.32
C LEU A 194 -10.84 14.15 -18.64
N CYS A 195 -11.71 14.05 -17.64
CA CYS A 195 -13.11 13.75 -17.85
C CYS A 195 -13.88 14.93 -18.47
N LEU A 196 -13.48 16.16 -18.16
CA LEU A 196 -14.11 17.40 -18.65
C LEU A 196 -13.62 17.87 -20.01
N LEU A 197 -12.40 17.51 -20.42
CA LEU A 197 -11.86 17.69 -21.78
C LEU A 197 -12.63 16.87 -22.81
#